data_AF-A0AAV4DKM1-F1
#
_entry.id   AF-A0AAV4DKM1-F1
#
_cell.length_a   1.000
_cell.length_b   1.000
_cell.length_c   1.000
_cell.angle_alpha   90.00
_cell.angle_beta   90.00
_cell.angle_gamma   90.00
#
_symmetry.space_group_name_H-M   'P 1'
#
loop_
_entity.id
_entity.type
_entity.pdbx_description
1 polymer ?
#
loop_
_entity_poly.entity_id
_entity_poly.type
_entity_poly.pdbx_seq_one_letter_code
_entity_poly.pdbx_strand_id
1 'polypeptide(L)'
;MDSRFFHNDTRTVVETFKSGRDDCVIEHRYHAYHLSAEHWHVIEYEPGKRVDELYKREADKTFLKNYYKDRPDKNRFTGFTFGPKGNITEKLALPTSRPIEEILQEFDRNPEVPADDDIATVTFSTWSDEISLQYHTPENRFFGSTRDFIKPSNWWDETQVMQWSPELHSNFELDQFAKPKSELQLYQMLMSLMDTEVQLRNNCRLMEKDVGKFLQIRSKENSKDDQLVKSFLQADEDEVIRSARLKEKAQRRAAAILKKSDDLKDYLEPIICSLGLEKVSNKKQATRVKDDCLLALKERLITQAGYIKDHFEMERNILEKTQLWYRDNFPTMSTQDVQDFRDFMLKHMFTAHILEQRLANLKVYAVARYQELFDTLRQDPRLEPFLF
;
A
#
# COMPACT_ATOMS: atom_id res chain seq x y z
N MET A 1 -25.60 -2.20 16.46
CA MET A 1 -26.26 -3.50 16.22
C MET A 1 -27.76 -3.31 16.43
N ASP A 2 -28.62 -3.88 15.60
CA ASP A 2 -30.08 -3.73 15.76
C ASP A 2 -30.73 -4.96 16.39
N SER A 3 -30.37 -6.17 15.92
CA SER A 3 -30.76 -7.41 16.58
C SER A 3 -29.76 -8.55 16.37
N ARG A 4 -29.73 -9.48 17.33
CA ARG A 4 -28.93 -10.71 17.29
C ARG A 4 -29.86 -11.90 17.50
N PHE A 5 -29.93 -12.79 16.51
CA PHE A 5 -30.69 -14.03 16.61
C PHE A 5 -29.73 -15.22 16.64
N PHE A 6 -30.01 -16.18 17.51
CA PHE A 6 -29.28 -17.44 17.57
C PHE A 6 -30.24 -18.57 17.19
N HIS A 7 -29.92 -19.28 16.13
CA HIS A 7 -30.67 -20.46 15.70
C HIS A 7 -30.09 -21.70 16.39
N ASN A 8 -30.85 -22.30 17.31
CA ASN A 8 -30.41 -23.47 18.07
C ASN A 8 -30.15 -24.70 17.18
N ASP A 9 -30.96 -24.89 16.13
CA ASP A 9 -30.91 -26.08 15.28
C ASP A 9 -29.67 -26.10 14.37
N THR A 10 -29.33 -24.95 13.80
CA THR A 10 -28.18 -24.78 12.89
C THR A 10 -26.93 -24.26 13.60
N ARG A 11 -27.01 -23.90 14.89
CA ARG A 11 -25.94 -23.26 15.69
C ARG A 11 -25.36 -22.01 15.00
N THR A 12 -26.18 -21.30 14.26
CA THR A 12 -25.81 -20.08 13.54
C THR A 12 -26.29 -18.84 14.29
N VAL A 13 -25.43 -17.83 14.32
CA VAL A 13 -25.75 -16.49 14.81
C VAL A 13 -26.01 -15.61 13.60
N VAL A 14 -27.11 -14.88 13.63
CA VAL A 14 -27.48 -13.87 12.65
C VAL A 14 -27.49 -12.51 13.36
N GLU A 15 -26.63 -11.60 12.90
CA GLU A 15 -26.54 -10.23 13.38
C GLU A 15 -27.07 -9.30 12.30
N THR A 16 -28.05 -8.46 12.65
CA THR A 16 -28.55 -7.41 11.75
C THR A 16 -28.12 -6.04 12.25
N PHE A 17 -27.82 -5.17 11.31
CA PHE A 17 -27.31 -3.82 11.53
C PHE A 17 -28.22 -2.79 10.87
N LYS A 18 -28.24 -1.59 11.44
CA LYS A 18 -28.94 -0.45 10.86
C LYS A 18 -28.20 0.07 9.63
N SER A 19 -28.94 0.52 8.63
CA SER A 19 -28.41 1.22 7.46
C SER A 19 -27.62 2.46 7.87
N GLY A 20 -26.56 2.79 7.10
CA GLY A 20 -25.71 3.96 7.37
C GLY A 20 -24.48 3.71 8.27
N ARG A 21 -24.11 2.45 8.51
CA ARG A 21 -22.79 2.11 9.07
C ARG A 21 -21.68 2.42 8.05
N ASP A 22 -20.52 2.84 8.56
CA ASP A 22 -19.32 3.09 7.74
C ASP A 22 -18.93 1.87 6.88
N ASP A 23 -19.14 0.65 7.40
CA ASP A 23 -18.80 -0.60 6.69
C ASP A 23 -19.87 -1.06 5.67
N CYS A 24 -21.01 -0.37 5.58
CA CYS A 24 -22.17 -0.71 4.72
C CYS A 24 -22.74 -2.14 4.89
N VAL A 25 -22.44 -2.83 5.99
CA VAL A 25 -22.94 -4.18 6.30
C VAL A 25 -24.35 -4.11 6.88
N ILE A 26 -25.26 -4.93 6.36
CA ILE A 26 -26.64 -5.10 6.85
C ILE A 26 -26.74 -6.35 7.71
N GLU A 27 -26.18 -7.46 7.25
CA GLU A 27 -26.34 -8.75 7.91
C GLU A 27 -25.03 -9.51 7.97
N HIS A 28 -24.76 -10.13 9.11
CA HIS A 28 -23.63 -11.02 9.31
C HIS A 28 -24.10 -12.34 9.92
N ARG A 29 -23.90 -13.44 9.19
CA ARG A 29 -24.20 -14.80 9.64
C ARG A 29 -22.91 -15.58 9.87
N TYR A 30 -22.77 -16.22 11.03
CA TYR A 30 -21.60 -17.03 11.36
C TYR A 30 -21.95 -18.18 12.32
N HIS A 31 -21.08 -19.18 12.44
CA HIS A 31 -21.24 -20.25 13.43
C HIS A 31 -20.79 -19.80 14.84
N ALA A 32 -21.62 -20.04 15.85
CA ALA A 32 -21.38 -19.56 17.21
C ALA A 32 -20.05 -20.02 17.85
N TYR A 33 -19.58 -21.23 17.49
CA TYR A 33 -18.41 -21.85 18.12
C TYR A 33 -17.07 -21.48 17.45
N HIS A 34 -17.10 -20.84 16.28
CA HIS A 34 -15.89 -20.56 15.50
C HIS A 34 -15.91 -19.16 14.88
N LEU A 35 -15.42 -18.16 15.63
CA LEU A 35 -15.27 -16.77 15.20
C LEU A 35 -13.89 -16.48 14.59
N SER A 36 -13.31 -17.42 13.83
CA SER A 36 -12.04 -17.19 13.13
C SER A 36 -12.32 -16.85 11.66
N ALA A 37 -11.48 -16.00 11.05
CA ALA A 37 -11.61 -15.55 9.67
C ALA A 37 -11.63 -16.69 8.64
N GLU A 38 -11.11 -17.85 9.01
CA GLU A 38 -11.09 -19.03 8.14
C GLU A 38 -12.42 -19.81 8.13
N HIS A 39 -13.37 -19.55 9.04
CA HIS A 39 -14.62 -20.33 9.13
C HIS A 39 -15.74 -19.72 8.28
N TRP A 40 -16.87 -20.42 8.20
CA TRP A 40 -18.04 -19.95 7.47
C TRP A 40 -18.60 -18.64 8.03
N HIS A 41 -18.58 -17.60 7.20
CA HIS A 41 -19.18 -16.28 7.41
C HIS A 41 -19.92 -15.85 6.15
N VAL A 42 -21.15 -15.35 6.32
CA VAL A 42 -21.90 -14.67 5.27
C VAL A 42 -22.07 -13.22 5.68
N ILE A 43 -21.60 -12.31 4.84
CA ILE A 43 -21.67 -10.87 5.05
C ILE A 43 -22.50 -10.29 3.90
N GLU A 44 -23.64 -9.71 4.23
CA GLU A 44 -24.51 -9.02 3.28
C GLU A 44 -24.36 -7.50 3.47
N TYR A 45 -24.23 -6.79 2.35
CA TYR A 45 -24.01 -5.36 2.27
C TYR A 45 -25.22 -4.65 1.68
N GLU A 46 -25.34 -3.36 1.98
CA GLU A 46 -26.37 -2.51 1.38
C GLU A 46 -26.09 -2.30 -0.12
N PRO A 47 -27.04 -2.66 -1.01
CA PRO A 47 -26.83 -2.55 -2.44
C PRO A 47 -26.66 -1.08 -2.85
N GLY A 48 -25.66 -0.80 -3.69
CA GLY A 48 -25.40 0.54 -4.25
C GLY A 48 -24.73 1.54 -3.30
N LYS A 49 -24.37 1.16 -2.08
CA LYS A 49 -23.63 2.04 -1.15
C LYS A 49 -22.11 1.94 -1.27
N ARG A 50 -21.61 0.76 -1.64
CA ARG A 50 -20.18 0.54 -1.84
C ARG A 50 -19.77 0.84 -3.28
N VAL A 51 -18.55 1.36 -3.44
CA VAL A 51 -17.96 1.68 -4.75
C VAL A 51 -17.78 0.44 -5.63
N ASP A 52 -17.59 -0.73 -5.01
CA ASP A 52 -17.39 -2.02 -5.69
C ASP A 52 -18.70 -2.76 -6.01
N GLU A 53 -19.85 -2.21 -5.62
CA GLU A 53 -21.20 -2.77 -5.83
C GLU A 53 -21.36 -4.24 -5.38
N LEU A 54 -20.54 -4.63 -4.41
CA LEU A 54 -20.62 -5.91 -3.73
C LEU A 54 -21.82 -5.91 -2.78
N TYR A 55 -22.75 -6.84 -2.97
CA TYR A 55 -23.92 -6.97 -2.09
C TYR A 55 -23.83 -8.18 -1.16
N LYS A 56 -23.08 -9.22 -1.51
CA LYS A 56 -22.95 -10.42 -0.67
C LYS A 56 -21.57 -11.06 -0.78
N ARG A 57 -21.04 -11.48 0.36
CA ARG A 57 -19.78 -12.23 0.48
C ARG A 57 -20.00 -13.46 1.35
N GLU A 58 -19.55 -14.61 0.87
CA GLU A 58 -19.50 -15.85 1.62
C GLU A 58 -18.05 -16.28 1.74
N ALA A 59 -17.53 -16.37 2.96
CA ALA A 59 -16.19 -16.83 3.24
C ALA A 59 -16.28 -18.15 4.01
N ASP A 60 -15.47 -19.13 3.63
CA ASP A 60 -15.32 -20.40 4.35
C ASP A 60 -13.84 -20.85 4.30
N LYS A 61 -13.56 -22.02 4.88
CA LYS A 61 -12.22 -22.64 4.86
C LYS A 61 -11.81 -22.99 3.44
N THR A 62 -12.76 -23.50 2.67
CA THR A 62 -12.56 -24.10 1.35
C THR A 62 -12.93 -23.17 0.20
N PHE A 63 -13.69 -22.10 0.44
CA PHE A 63 -14.06 -21.18 -0.62
C PHE A 63 -14.22 -19.73 -0.13
N LEU A 64 -14.15 -18.79 -1.06
CA LEU A 64 -14.49 -17.39 -0.88
C LEU A 64 -15.26 -16.92 -2.11
N LYS A 65 -16.51 -16.50 -1.92
CA LYS A 65 -17.43 -16.12 -2.98
C LYS A 65 -17.91 -14.69 -2.78
N ASN A 66 -17.88 -13.90 -3.84
CA ASN A 66 -18.43 -12.55 -3.88
C ASN A 66 -19.50 -12.47 -4.96
N TYR A 67 -20.60 -11.81 -4.61
CA TYR A 67 -21.70 -11.52 -5.51
C TYR A 67 -21.83 -10.02 -5.70
N TYR A 68 -21.82 -9.59 -6.95
CA TYR A 68 -21.92 -8.20 -7.36
C TYR A 68 -23.25 -7.96 -8.05
N LYS A 69 -23.69 -6.70 -8.07
CA LYS A 69 -24.90 -6.29 -8.77
C LYS A 69 -24.64 -4.99 -9.53
N ASP A 70 -25.09 -4.94 -10.78
CA ASP A 70 -25.10 -3.72 -11.63
C ASP A 70 -23.71 -3.14 -12.01
N ARG A 71 -22.64 -3.96 -11.99
CA ARG A 71 -21.29 -3.53 -12.37
C ARG A 71 -21.15 -3.09 -13.83
N PRO A 72 -20.33 -2.05 -14.10
CA PRO A 72 -20.04 -1.63 -15.48
C PRO A 72 -19.34 -2.73 -16.28
N ASP A 73 -18.46 -3.50 -15.64
CA ASP A 73 -17.72 -4.60 -16.25
C ASP A 73 -18.56 -5.89 -16.43
N LYS A 74 -19.87 -5.85 -16.09
CA LYS A 74 -20.81 -6.98 -16.12
C LYS A 74 -20.42 -8.21 -15.30
N ASN A 75 -19.37 -8.14 -14.50
CA ASN A 75 -19.00 -9.21 -13.58
C ASN A 75 -20.05 -9.34 -12.47
N ARG A 76 -20.70 -10.51 -12.42
CA ARG A 76 -21.76 -10.82 -11.47
C ARG A 76 -21.25 -11.64 -10.29
N PHE A 77 -20.30 -12.53 -10.52
CA PHE A 77 -19.82 -13.46 -9.51
C PHE A 77 -18.32 -13.67 -9.63
N THR A 78 -17.64 -13.66 -8.48
CA THR A 78 -16.26 -14.15 -8.38
C THR A 78 -16.14 -15.15 -7.24
N GLY A 79 -15.75 -16.36 -7.56
CA GLY A 79 -15.50 -17.44 -6.63
C GLY A 79 -14.03 -17.83 -6.59
N PHE A 80 -13.53 -18.14 -5.41
CA PHE A 80 -12.21 -18.72 -5.18
C PHE A 80 -12.40 -20.01 -4.40
N THR A 81 -11.76 -21.10 -4.84
CA THR A 81 -11.69 -22.36 -4.10
C THR A 81 -10.26 -22.54 -3.59
N PHE A 82 -10.15 -22.98 -2.34
CA PHE A 82 -8.88 -23.16 -1.65
C PHE A 82 -8.60 -24.66 -1.46
N GLY A 83 -7.42 -25.09 -1.91
CA GLY A 83 -6.96 -26.46 -1.75
C GLY A 83 -6.36 -26.74 -0.36
N PRO A 84 -6.07 -28.02 -0.03
CA PRO A 84 -5.36 -28.35 1.20
C PRO A 84 -3.99 -27.66 1.26
N LYS A 85 -3.64 -27.11 2.44
CA LYS A 85 -2.50 -26.22 2.74
C LYS A 85 -1.08 -26.74 2.37
N GLY A 86 -0.94 -27.83 1.61
CA GLY A 86 0.36 -28.51 1.37
C GLY A 86 0.66 -29.03 -0.04
N ASN A 87 -0.26 -28.96 -1.01
CA ASN A 87 -0.03 -29.60 -2.32
C ASN A 87 0.16 -28.65 -3.51
N ILE A 88 -0.07 -27.35 -3.34
CA ILE A 88 0.09 -26.37 -4.42
C ILE A 88 1.31 -25.50 -4.07
N THR A 89 2.37 -25.63 -4.86
CA THR A 89 3.57 -24.79 -4.75
C THR A 89 3.28 -23.38 -5.27
N GLU A 90 2.48 -22.60 -4.55
CA GLU A 90 2.48 -21.14 -4.74
C GLU A 90 3.81 -20.58 -4.20
N LYS A 91 4.85 -20.54 -5.05
CA LYS A 91 6.18 -20.03 -4.66
C LYS A 91 6.17 -18.56 -4.23
N LEU A 92 5.11 -17.82 -4.56
CA LEU A 92 4.92 -16.39 -4.23
C LEU A 92 4.04 -16.14 -2.99
N ALA A 93 3.48 -17.20 -2.37
CA ALA A 93 2.64 -17.04 -1.19
C ALA A 93 3.48 -16.84 0.07
N LEU A 94 3.06 -15.89 0.92
CA LEU A 94 3.52 -15.84 2.30
C LEU A 94 3.28 -17.22 2.95
N PRO A 95 4.19 -17.74 3.79
CA PRO A 95 4.09 -19.09 4.37
C PRO A 95 2.84 -19.36 5.21
N THR A 96 2.00 -18.36 5.44
CA THR A 96 0.74 -18.42 6.20
C THR A 96 -0.52 -18.36 5.33
N SER A 97 -0.39 -18.14 4.02
CA SER A 97 -1.52 -17.95 3.10
C SER A 97 -2.02 -19.28 2.52
N ARG A 98 -3.35 -19.42 2.38
CA ARG A 98 -3.99 -20.62 1.79
C ARG A 98 -3.74 -20.69 0.29
N PRO A 99 -3.37 -21.84 -0.29
CA PRO A 99 -3.21 -21.95 -1.74
C PRO A 99 -4.57 -21.87 -2.46
N ILE A 100 -4.60 -21.15 -3.59
CA ILE A 100 -5.78 -21.00 -4.44
C ILE A 100 -5.76 -22.12 -5.48
N GLU A 101 -6.78 -22.96 -5.47
CA GLU A 101 -6.92 -24.11 -6.38
C GLU A 101 -7.57 -23.68 -7.69
N GLU A 102 -8.73 -23.03 -7.59
CA GLU A 102 -9.48 -22.56 -8.76
C GLU A 102 -10.09 -21.16 -8.50
N ILE A 103 -10.16 -20.38 -9.57
CA ILE A 103 -10.78 -19.05 -9.60
C ILE A 103 -11.88 -19.09 -10.66
N LEU A 104 -13.12 -18.80 -10.25
CA LEU A 104 -14.29 -18.71 -11.12
C LEU A 104 -14.73 -17.25 -11.24
N GLN A 105 -14.97 -16.78 -12.46
CA GLN A 105 -15.67 -15.52 -12.71
C GLN A 105 -16.87 -15.76 -13.63
N GLU A 106 -18.00 -15.15 -13.31
CA GLU A 106 -19.20 -15.18 -14.16
C GLU A 106 -19.62 -13.75 -14.52
N PHE A 107 -19.98 -13.56 -15.78
CA PHE A 107 -20.38 -12.29 -16.35
C PHE A 107 -21.83 -12.35 -16.86
N ASP A 108 -22.50 -11.22 -16.83
CA ASP A 108 -23.83 -11.04 -17.43
C ASP A 108 -23.71 -10.67 -18.91
N ARG A 109 -24.64 -11.18 -19.74
CA ARG A 109 -24.65 -11.01 -21.20
C ARG A 109 -24.64 -9.53 -21.60
N ASN A 110 -23.70 -9.16 -22.46
CA ASN A 110 -23.66 -7.85 -23.10
C ASN A 110 -24.35 -7.91 -24.47
N PRO A 111 -25.49 -7.22 -24.69
CA PRO A 111 -26.17 -7.23 -25.98
C PRO A 111 -25.40 -6.52 -27.11
N GLU A 112 -24.37 -5.74 -26.79
CA GLU A 112 -23.55 -5.03 -27.79
C GLU A 112 -22.55 -5.95 -28.50
N VAL A 113 -22.19 -7.07 -27.88
CA VAL A 113 -21.20 -8.04 -28.39
C VAL A 113 -21.91 -9.31 -28.88
N PRO A 114 -21.46 -9.94 -29.98
CA PRO A 114 -21.98 -11.24 -30.38
C PRO A 114 -21.83 -12.28 -29.26
N ALA A 115 -22.84 -13.11 -29.04
CA ALA A 115 -22.82 -14.11 -27.97
C ALA A 115 -21.61 -15.08 -28.08
N ASP A 116 -21.17 -15.37 -29.30
CA ASP A 116 -20.03 -16.25 -29.57
C ASP A 116 -18.67 -15.62 -29.18
N ASP A 117 -18.60 -14.30 -28.98
CA ASP A 117 -17.41 -13.58 -28.53
C ASP A 117 -17.55 -13.03 -27.09
N ASP A 118 -18.76 -13.05 -26.53
CA ASP A 118 -19.07 -12.55 -25.18
C ASP A 118 -18.82 -13.64 -24.13
N ILE A 119 -17.89 -13.38 -23.21
CA ILE A 119 -17.43 -14.37 -22.23
C ILE A 119 -18.45 -14.45 -21.09
N ALA A 120 -19.03 -15.64 -20.89
CA ALA A 120 -19.98 -15.91 -19.82
C ALA A 120 -19.29 -16.34 -18.53
N THR A 121 -18.37 -17.30 -18.63
CA THR A 121 -17.64 -17.80 -17.47
C THR A 121 -16.15 -17.98 -17.80
N VAL A 122 -15.32 -17.68 -16.82
CA VAL A 122 -13.88 -17.88 -16.87
C VAL A 122 -13.47 -18.69 -15.64
N THR A 123 -12.80 -19.81 -15.89
CA THR A 123 -12.28 -20.68 -14.85
C THR A 123 -10.77 -20.78 -14.99
N PHE A 124 -10.04 -20.38 -13.96
CA PHE A 124 -8.61 -20.56 -13.85
C PHE A 124 -8.32 -21.69 -12.87
N SER A 125 -7.68 -22.76 -13.33
CA SER A 125 -7.22 -23.86 -12.50
C SER A 125 -5.72 -23.75 -12.27
N THR A 126 -5.30 -23.52 -11.02
CA THR A 126 -3.88 -23.48 -10.64
C THR A 126 -3.26 -24.88 -10.64
N TRP A 127 -4.07 -25.93 -10.44
CA TRP A 127 -3.58 -27.31 -10.39
C TRP A 127 -3.25 -27.87 -11.78
N SER A 128 -4.12 -27.66 -12.75
CA SER A 128 -3.92 -28.11 -14.14
C SER A 128 -3.24 -27.07 -15.01
N ASP A 129 -2.94 -25.89 -14.47
CA ASP A 129 -2.41 -24.74 -15.23
C ASP A 129 -3.27 -24.42 -16.47
N GLU A 130 -4.58 -24.65 -16.35
CA GLU A 130 -5.57 -24.54 -17.42
C GLU A 130 -6.49 -23.36 -17.19
N ILE A 131 -6.85 -22.67 -18.28
CA ILE A 131 -7.77 -21.55 -18.31
C ILE A 131 -8.91 -21.91 -19.27
N SER A 132 -10.08 -22.17 -18.72
CA SER A 132 -11.28 -22.50 -19.48
C SER A 132 -12.19 -21.29 -19.59
N LEU A 133 -12.67 -21.04 -20.80
CA LEU A 133 -13.58 -19.96 -21.13
C LEU A 133 -14.85 -20.54 -21.73
N GLN A 134 -15.99 -20.11 -21.21
CA GLN A 134 -17.29 -20.41 -21.78
C GLN A 134 -17.92 -19.11 -22.27
N TYR A 135 -18.34 -19.11 -23.53
CA TYR A 135 -19.03 -17.98 -24.13
C TYR A 135 -20.55 -18.05 -23.90
N HIS A 136 -21.21 -16.91 -24.00
CA HIS A 136 -22.67 -16.85 -23.86
C HIS A 136 -23.37 -17.63 -24.98
N THR A 137 -24.43 -18.34 -24.62
CA THR A 137 -25.22 -19.07 -25.60
C THR A 137 -26.16 -18.11 -26.34
N PRO A 138 -26.13 -18.06 -27.69
CA PRO A 138 -27.12 -17.30 -28.43
C PRO A 138 -28.49 -17.95 -28.32
N GLU A 139 -29.57 -17.16 -28.42
CA GLU A 139 -30.97 -17.61 -28.25
C GLU A 139 -31.37 -18.77 -29.20
N ASN A 140 -30.66 -18.91 -30.32
CA ASN A 140 -30.91 -19.95 -31.32
C ASN A 140 -30.12 -21.25 -31.10
N ARG A 141 -29.33 -21.37 -30.01
CA ARG A 141 -28.50 -22.55 -29.71
C ARG A 141 -28.74 -23.04 -28.28
N PHE A 142 -28.50 -24.33 -28.04
CA PHE A 142 -28.61 -24.94 -26.71
C PHE A 142 -27.29 -24.95 -25.92
N PHE A 143 -26.16 -24.84 -26.63
CA PHE A 143 -24.82 -24.90 -26.04
C PHE A 143 -24.03 -23.64 -26.44
N GLY A 144 -23.21 -23.14 -25.51
CA GLY A 144 -22.22 -22.10 -25.77
C GLY A 144 -20.94 -22.70 -26.36
N SER A 145 -20.14 -21.86 -26.99
CA SER A 145 -18.77 -22.21 -27.35
C SER A 145 -17.87 -22.24 -26.12
N THR A 146 -16.88 -23.14 -26.14
CA THR A 146 -15.89 -23.27 -25.06
C THR A 146 -14.50 -23.17 -25.64
N ARG A 147 -13.58 -22.56 -24.90
CA ARG A 147 -12.18 -22.47 -25.30
C ARG A 147 -11.29 -22.67 -24.08
N ASP A 148 -10.34 -23.57 -24.22
CA ASP A 148 -9.42 -23.92 -23.15
C ASP A 148 -7.99 -23.55 -23.57
N PHE A 149 -7.24 -22.99 -22.63
CA PHE A 149 -5.83 -22.67 -22.78
C PHE A 149 -5.03 -23.40 -21.71
N ILE A 150 -3.91 -23.99 -22.11
CA ILE A 150 -2.94 -24.58 -21.20
C ILE A 150 -1.75 -23.63 -21.11
N LYS A 151 -1.35 -23.25 -19.89
CA LYS A 151 -0.18 -22.38 -19.69
C LYS A 151 1.10 -23.16 -20.04
N PRO A 152 1.98 -22.62 -20.92
CA PRO A 152 3.22 -23.30 -21.26
C PRO A 152 4.16 -23.41 -20.05
N SER A 153 4.88 -24.52 -19.92
CA SER A 153 5.71 -24.88 -18.75
C SER A 153 6.75 -23.82 -18.31
N ASN A 154 7.14 -22.91 -19.20
CA ASN A 154 8.07 -21.81 -18.94
C ASN A 154 7.40 -20.47 -18.60
N TRP A 155 6.09 -20.43 -18.36
CA TRP A 155 5.35 -19.18 -18.08
C TRP A 155 5.85 -18.38 -16.87
N TRP A 156 6.57 -19.04 -15.96
CA TRP A 156 7.08 -18.46 -14.71
C TRP A 156 8.46 -17.78 -14.83
N ASP A 157 9.20 -18.01 -15.91
CA ASP A 157 10.55 -17.47 -16.09
C ASP A 157 10.52 -16.22 -16.97
N GLU A 158 10.53 -15.04 -16.33
CA GLU A 158 10.55 -13.74 -17.01
C GLU A 158 11.76 -13.55 -17.95
N THR A 159 12.80 -14.39 -17.81
CA THR A 159 14.01 -14.33 -18.65
C THR A 159 13.90 -15.10 -19.95
N GLN A 160 12.90 -15.99 -20.08
CA GLN A 160 12.69 -16.81 -21.27
C GLN A 160 11.52 -16.27 -22.11
N VAL A 161 11.71 -16.25 -23.43
CA VAL A 161 10.64 -15.92 -24.37
C VAL A 161 9.62 -17.06 -24.35
N MET A 162 8.37 -16.74 -24.02
CA MET A 162 7.25 -17.67 -24.06
C MET A 162 7.10 -18.23 -25.48
N GLN A 163 7.21 -19.55 -25.62
CA GLN A 163 7.06 -20.21 -26.92
C GLN A 163 5.59 -20.61 -27.09
N TRP A 164 4.89 -19.94 -27.99
CA TRP A 164 3.52 -20.32 -28.37
C TRP A 164 3.55 -21.61 -29.20
N SER A 165 2.79 -22.61 -28.77
CA SER A 165 2.50 -23.80 -29.58
C SER A 165 0.98 -23.97 -29.76
N PRO A 166 0.52 -24.38 -30.96
CA PRO A 166 -0.91 -24.59 -31.23
C PRO A 166 -1.57 -25.67 -30.34
N GLU A 167 -0.78 -26.56 -29.73
CA GLU A 167 -1.26 -27.61 -28.81
C GLU A 167 -1.70 -27.06 -27.44
N LEU A 168 -1.35 -25.82 -27.11
CA LEU A 168 -1.73 -25.16 -25.86
C LEU A 168 -3.16 -24.57 -25.90
N HIS A 169 -3.84 -24.70 -27.03
CA HIS A 169 -5.17 -24.15 -27.26
C HIS A 169 -6.11 -25.25 -27.75
N SER A 170 -7.24 -25.39 -27.07
CA SER A 170 -8.35 -26.22 -27.48
C SER A 170 -9.59 -25.35 -27.67
N ASN A 171 -10.36 -25.64 -28.72
CA ASN A 171 -11.52 -24.84 -29.08
C ASN A 171 -12.70 -25.73 -29.43
N PHE A 172 -13.84 -25.43 -28.84
CA PHE A 172 -15.11 -26.03 -29.16
C PHE A 172 -16.03 -24.95 -29.73
N GLU A 173 -15.97 -24.78 -31.05
CA GLU A 173 -16.88 -23.92 -31.81
C GLU A 173 -17.98 -24.77 -32.44
N LEU A 174 -19.23 -24.34 -32.26
CA LEU A 174 -20.40 -25.02 -32.85
C LEU A 174 -20.60 -24.66 -34.32
N ASP A 175 -20.11 -23.48 -34.73
CA ASP A 175 -20.23 -23.00 -36.09
C ASP A 175 -19.04 -23.48 -36.93
N GLN A 176 -19.30 -24.43 -37.82
CA GLN A 176 -18.29 -25.01 -38.72
C GLN A 176 -17.77 -23.99 -39.76
N PHE A 177 -18.45 -22.86 -39.94
CA PHE A 177 -18.07 -21.81 -40.89
C PHE A 177 -17.46 -20.58 -40.23
N ALA A 178 -17.34 -20.57 -38.89
CA ALA A 178 -16.66 -19.50 -38.20
C ALA A 178 -15.18 -19.45 -38.62
N LYS A 179 -14.67 -18.23 -38.84
CA LYS A 179 -13.25 -18.05 -39.13
C LYS A 179 -12.47 -18.27 -37.84
N PRO A 180 -11.48 -19.18 -37.81
CA PRO A 180 -10.65 -19.34 -36.63
C PRO A 180 -9.91 -18.03 -36.33
N LYS A 181 -9.78 -17.71 -35.04
CA LYS A 181 -9.02 -16.53 -34.60
C LYS A 181 -7.55 -16.70 -35.01
N SER A 182 -6.90 -15.59 -35.36
CA SER A 182 -5.47 -15.61 -35.72
C SER A 182 -4.61 -16.01 -34.52
N GLU A 183 -3.50 -16.71 -34.75
CA GLU A 183 -2.55 -17.09 -33.69
C GLU A 183 -2.10 -15.88 -32.85
N LEU A 184 -1.91 -14.72 -33.48
CA LEU A 184 -1.57 -13.48 -32.77
C LEU A 184 -2.69 -13.04 -31.81
N GLN A 185 -3.95 -13.19 -32.20
CA GLN A 185 -5.10 -12.86 -31.36
C GLN A 185 -5.23 -13.83 -30.19
N LEU A 186 -4.97 -15.13 -30.43
CA LEU A 186 -4.95 -16.15 -29.39
C LEU A 186 -3.85 -15.89 -28.36
N TYR A 187 -2.65 -15.54 -28.82
CA TYR A 187 -1.54 -15.17 -27.96
C TYR A 187 -1.85 -13.93 -27.12
N GLN A 188 -2.38 -12.86 -27.73
CA GLN A 188 -2.79 -11.64 -27.02
C GLN A 188 -3.86 -11.93 -25.96
N MET A 189 -4.82 -12.79 -26.30
CA MET A 189 -5.88 -13.22 -25.39
C MET A 189 -5.31 -14.00 -24.20
N LEU A 190 -4.41 -14.96 -24.44
CA LEU A 190 -3.73 -15.67 -23.35
C LEU A 190 -2.97 -14.72 -22.43
N MET A 191 -2.19 -13.78 -22.99
CA MET A 191 -1.47 -12.77 -22.20
C MET A 191 -2.41 -11.94 -21.32
N SER A 192 -3.55 -11.50 -21.88
CA SER A 192 -4.55 -10.77 -21.09
C SER A 192 -5.14 -11.61 -19.96
N LEU A 193 -5.38 -12.91 -20.20
CA LEU A 193 -5.90 -13.82 -19.19
C LEU A 193 -4.88 -14.07 -18.08
N MET A 194 -3.60 -14.21 -18.41
CA MET A 194 -2.51 -14.31 -17.43
C MET A 194 -2.45 -13.07 -16.52
N ASP A 195 -2.53 -11.87 -17.10
CA ASP A 195 -2.54 -10.63 -16.33
C ASP A 195 -3.76 -10.56 -15.40
N THR A 196 -4.94 -10.96 -15.90
CA THR A 196 -6.15 -11.01 -15.07
C THR A 196 -6.04 -12.03 -13.93
N GLU A 197 -5.44 -13.21 -14.17
CA GLU A 197 -5.21 -14.22 -13.13
C GLU A 197 -4.37 -13.65 -11.99
N VAL A 198 -3.28 -12.94 -12.31
CA VAL A 198 -2.40 -12.29 -11.32
C VAL A 198 -3.17 -11.24 -10.52
N GLN A 199 -3.97 -10.42 -11.18
CA GLN A 199 -4.82 -9.42 -10.51
C GLN A 199 -5.85 -10.08 -9.58
N LEU A 200 -6.48 -11.17 -10.01
CA LEU A 200 -7.47 -11.90 -9.21
C LEU A 200 -6.84 -12.57 -7.99
N ARG A 201 -5.65 -13.14 -8.14
CA ARG A 201 -4.87 -13.67 -7.01
C ARG A 201 -4.60 -12.58 -5.97
N ASN A 202 -4.15 -11.41 -6.41
CA ASN A 202 -3.93 -10.26 -5.52
C ASN A 202 -5.22 -9.79 -4.84
N ASN A 203 -6.32 -9.72 -5.60
CA ASN A 203 -7.64 -9.34 -5.07
C ASN A 203 -8.14 -10.34 -4.02
N CYS A 204 -7.96 -11.64 -4.24
CA CYS A 204 -8.29 -12.67 -3.24
C CYS A 204 -7.56 -12.40 -1.90
N ARG A 205 -6.26 -12.06 -1.94
CA ARG A 205 -5.48 -11.75 -0.72
C ARG A 205 -5.97 -10.48 -0.03
N LEU A 206 -6.35 -9.46 -0.79
CA LEU A 206 -6.96 -8.25 -0.23
C LEU A 206 -8.31 -8.57 0.42
N MET A 207 -9.13 -9.41 -0.21
CA MET A 207 -10.42 -9.84 0.31
C MET A 207 -10.28 -10.64 1.62
N GLU A 208 -9.33 -11.57 1.72
CA GLU A 208 -9.03 -12.29 2.97
C GLU A 208 -8.67 -11.31 4.10
N LYS A 209 -7.83 -10.31 3.80
CA LYS A 209 -7.47 -9.27 4.77
C LYS A 209 -8.68 -8.43 5.19
N ASP A 210 -9.59 -8.12 4.27
CA ASP A 210 -10.77 -7.33 4.56
C ASP A 210 -11.77 -8.06 5.46
N VAL A 211 -11.97 -9.37 5.26
CA VAL A 211 -12.73 -10.21 6.20
C VAL A 211 -12.06 -10.21 7.58
N GLY A 212 -10.73 -10.32 7.63
CA GLY A 212 -9.97 -10.21 8.87
C GLY A 212 -10.16 -8.88 9.59
N LYS A 213 -10.11 -7.76 8.86
CA LYS A 213 -10.37 -6.41 9.42
C LYS A 213 -11.78 -6.29 9.96
N PHE A 214 -12.78 -6.77 9.21
CA PHE A 214 -14.18 -6.77 9.65
C PHE A 214 -14.36 -7.53 10.95
N LEU A 215 -13.78 -8.74 11.07
CA LEU A 215 -13.85 -9.51 12.31
C LEU A 215 -13.10 -8.84 13.47
N GLN A 216 -11.98 -8.16 13.21
CA GLN A 216 -11.30 -7.34 14.23
C GLN A 216 -12.17 -6.15 14.69
N ILE A 217 -12.89 -5.51 13.77
CA ILE A 217 -13.85 -4.45 14.12
C ILE A 217 -14.96 -5.03 14.98
N ARG A 218 -15.56 -6.17 14.59
CA ARG A 218 -16.59 -6.86 15.39
C ARG A 218 -16.08 -7.29 16.77
N SER A 219 -14.86 -7.81 16.86
CA SER A 219 -14.23 -8.14 18.14
C SER A 219 -14.07 -6.89 19.02
N LYS A 220 -13.60 -5.77 18.45
CA LYS A 220 -13.51 -4.49 19.16
C LYS A 220 -14.87 -3.94 19.55
N GLU A 221 -15.89 -4.05 18.70
CA GLU A 221 -17.26 -3.63 19.00
C GLU A 221 -17.85 -4.46 20.13
N ASN A 222 -17.74 -5.79 20.08
CA ASN A 222 -18.21 -6.65 21.16
C ASN A 222 -17.44 -6.39 22.47
N SER A 223 -16.14 -6.07 22.43
CA SER A 223 -15.38 -5.63 23.62
C SER A 223 -15.71 -4.20 24.08
N LYS A 224 -16.20 -3.34 23.18
CA LYS A 224 -16.59 -1.96 23.47
C LYS A 224 -18.03 -1.86 23.94
N ASP A 225 -18.92 -2.78 23.56
CA ASP A 225 -20.26 -2.87 24.12
C ASP A 225 -20.20 -3.14 25.64
N ASP A 226 -19.13 -3.78 26.14
CA ASP A 226 -18.81 -3.87 27.57
C ASP A 226 -18.17 -2.58 28.15
N GLN A 227 -17.70 -1.66 27.31
CA GLN A 227 -17.21 -0.34 27.73
C GLN A 227 -18.29 0.71 27.49
N LEU A 228 -19.20 0.82 28.48
CA LEU A 228 -19.95 2.06 28.71
C LEU A 228 -19.01 3.24 28.44
N VAL A 229 -19.42 4.12 27.53
CA VAL A 229 -18.67 5.30 27.07
C VAL A 229 -17.87 5.86 28.23
N LYS A 230 -16.54 5.62 28.25
CA LYS A 230 -15.69 6.12 29.32
C LYS A 230 -15.95 7.62 29.38
N SER A 231 -16.40 8.07 30.55
CA SER A 231 -16.63 9.50 30.78
C SER A 231 -15.38 10.27 30.38
N PHE A 232 -15.52 11.53 29.93
CA PHE A 232 -14.38 12.38 29.53
C PHE A 232 -13.23 12.40 30.56
N LEU A 233 -13.53 12.08 31.82
CA LEU A 233 -12.60 11.98 32.95
C LEU A 233 -11.79 10.67 32.96
N GLN A 234 -12.35 9.54 32.51
CA GLN A 234 -11.64 8.24 32.44
C GLN A 234 -10.75 8.11 31.20
N ALA A 235 -10.92 8.96 30.19
CA ALA A 235 -10.06 8.96 29.00
C ALA A 235 -8.60 9.37 29.29
N ASP A 236 -8.34 10.05 30.41
CA ASP A 236 -6.98 10.43 30.84
C ASP A 236 -6.24 9.31 31.60
N GLU A 237 -6.94 8.25 32.02
CA GLU A 237 -6.34 7.06 32.65
C GLU A 237 -5.77 6.09 31.60
N ASP A 238 -6.30 6.11 30.38
CA ASP A 238 -5.82 5.26 29.28
C ASP A 238 -4.48 5.76 28.73
N GLU A 239 -3.40 5.00 28.97
CA GLU A 239 -2.04 5.35 28.53
C GLU A 239 -1.91 5.60 27.03
N VAL A 240 -2.71 4.89 26.21
CA VAL A 240 -2.70 5.03 24.74
C VAL A 240 -3.26 6.38 24.31
N ILE A 241 -4.37 6.82 24.90
CA ILE A 241 -5.00 8.12 24.58
C ILE A 241 -4.12 9.25 25.12
N ARG A 242 -3.57 9.08 26.33
CA ARG A 242 -2.65 10.03 26.95
C ARG A 242 -1.37 10.22 26.14
N SER A 243 -0.76 9.13 25.68
CA SER A 243 0.46 9.18 24.86
C SER A 243 0.22 9.80 23.47
N ALA A 244 -0.93 9.54 22.84
CA ALA A 244 -1.32 10.18 21.58
C ALA A 244 -1.51 11.70 21.75
N ARG A 245 -2.24 12.12 22.80
CA ARG A 245 -2.43 13.55 23.13
C ARG A 245 -1.12 14.25 23.46
N LEU A 246 -0.22 13.59 24.20
CA LEU A 246 1.11 14.11 24.53
C LEU A 246 1.95 14.32 23.28
N LYS A 247 1.94 13.36 22.34
CA LYS A 247 2.65 13.48 21.05
C LYS A 247 2.10 14.64 20.22
N GLU A 248 0.79 14.77 20.12
CA GLU A 248 0.16 15.87 19.38
C GLU A 248 0.49 17.23 20.02
N LYS A 249 0.42 17.33 21.35
CA LYS A 249 0.78 18.56 22.09
C LYS A 249 2.27 18.90 21.94
N ALA A 250 3.15 17.89 21.93
CA ALA A 250 4.57 18.07 21.69
C ALA A 250 4.84 18.57 20.27
N GLN A 251 4.18 18.02 19.25
CA GLN A 251 4.26 18.48 17.87
C GLN A 251 3.78 19.93 17.72
N ARG A 252 2.64 20.28 18.31
CA ARG A 252 2.12 21.66 18.30
C ARG A 252 3.07 22.62 19.00
N ARG A 253 3.67 22.22 20.13
CA ARG A 253 4.70 23.03 20.83
C ARG A 253 5.96 23.20 20.00
N ALA A 254 6.47 22.14 19.36
CA ALA A 254 7.64 22.22 18.48
C ALA A 254 7.38 23.15 17.29
N ALA A 255 6.21 23.05 16.66
CA ALA A 255 5.80 23.94 15.58
C ALA A 255 5.68 25.41 16.03
N ALA A 256 5.15 25.65 17.24
CA ALA A 256 5.05 27.00 17.80
C ALA A 256 6.42 27.59 18.17
N ILE A 257 7.35 26.77 18.69
CA ILE A 257 8.73 27.18 18.98
C ILE A 257 9.46 27.51 17.66
N LEU A 258 9.28 26.69 16.62
CA LEU A 258 9.88 26.92 15.31
C LEU A 258 9.41 28.27 14.72
N LYS A 259 8.09 28.52 14.72
CA LYS A 259 7.52 29.80 14.25
C LYS A 259 8.07 30.99 15.03
N LYS A 260 8.08 30.93 16.37
CA LYS A 260 8.66 32.00 17.21
C LYS A 260 10.16 32.19 16.96
N SER A 261 10.89 31.13 16.62
CA SER A 261 12.33 31.22 16.32
C SER A 261 12.63 31.80 14.94
N ASP A 262 11.65 31.83 14.04
CA ASP A 262 11.74 32.47 12.73
C ASP A 262 11.34 33.94 12.80
N ASP A 263 10.33 34.29 13.61
CA ASP A 263 9.90 35.68 13.85
C ASP A 263 10.95 36.53 14.63
N LEU A 264 11.81 35.87 15.42
CA LEU A 264 12.79 36.53 16.30
C LEU A 264 14.19 36.73 15.69
N LYS A 265 14.43 36.29 14.45
CA LYS A 265 15.74 36.49 13.81
C LYS A 265 15.68 37.72 12.92
N ASP A 266 15.95 38.88 13.50
CA ASP A 266 16.38 40.02 12.69
C ASP A 266 17.76 39.67 12.09
N TYR A 267 17.76 39.19 10.85
CA TYR A 267 18.97 38.79 10.13
C TYR A 267 19.84 40.01 9.77
N LEU A 268 19.25 41.22 9.79
CA LEU A 268 19.88 42.46 9.35
C LEU A 268 20.59 43.19 10.49
N GLU A 269 19.98 43.21 11.67
CA GLU A 269 20.46 44.01 12.81
C GLU A 269 21.90 43.66 13.27
N PRO A 270 22.34 42.39 13.33
CA PRO A 270 23.72 42.06 13.64
C PRO A 270 24.74 42.55 12.60
N ILE A 271 24.33 42.59 11.32
CA ILE A 271 25.19 42.99 10.19
C ILE A 271 25.25 44.52 10.07
N ILE A 272 24.14 45.20 10.36
CA ILE A 272 24.08 46.66 10.45
C ILE A 272 24.96 47.15 11.61
N CYS A 273 24.88 46.48 12.77
CA CYS A 273 25.75 46.75 13.92
C CYS A 273 27.23 46.45 13.65
N SER A 274 27.57 45.35 12.95
CA SER A 274 28.97 45.02 12.63
C SER A 274 29.60 46.00 11.64
N LEU A 275 28.79 46.64 10.79
CA LEU A 275 29.19 47.70 9.88
C LEU A 275 29.24 49.10 10.54
N GLY A 276 28.84 49.21 11.82
CA GLY A 276 28.86 50.45 12.59
C GLY A 276 27.82 51.48 12.16
N LEU A 277 26.70 51.05 11.57
CA LEU A 277 25.64 51.92 11.07
C LEU A 277 24.42 51.84 11.99
N GLU A 278 23.82 52.98 12.36
CA GLU A 278 22.52 52.99 13.08
C GLU A 278 21.34 52.79 12.12
N LYS A 279 21.45 53.30 10.87
CA LYS A 279 20.47 53.15 9.80
C LYS A 279 21.16 53.13 8.43
N VAL A 280 20.61 52.38 7.49
CA VAL A 280 21.05 52.38 6.08
C VAL A 280 20.62 53.70 5.44
N SER A 281 21.58 54.48 4.95
CA SER A 281 21.34 55.85 4.44
C SER A 281 21.70 56.01 2.95
N ASN A 282 22.50 55.10 2.39
CA ASN A 282 23.01 55.20 1.03
C ASN A 282 22.86 53.87 0.26
N LYS A 283 22.60 53.95 -1.05
CA LYS A 283 22.51 52.81 -1.99
C LYS A 283 23.73 51.88 -1.91
N LYS A 284 24.94 52.44 -1.78
CA LYS A 284 26.17 51.64 -1.61
C LYS A 284 26.26 50.88 -0.29
N GLN A 285 25.65 51.42 0.78
CA GLN A 285 25.58 50.76 2.08
C GLN A 285 24.53 49.66 2.05
N ALA A 286 23.38 49.89 1.41
CA ALA A 286 22.33 48.91 1.24
C ALA A 286 22.79 47.68 0.44
N THR A 287 23.53 47.89 -0.67
CA THR A 287 24.10 46.77 -1.45
C THR A 287 25.13 45.99 -0.64
N ARG A 288 25.97 46.68 0.14
CA ARG A 288 26.97 46.02 0.98
C ARG A 288 26.34 45.18 2.10
N VAL A 289 25.33 45.71 2.79
CA VAL A 289 24.57 44.96 3.81
C VAL A 289 23.93 43.72 3.19
N LYS A 290 23.32 43.86 2.00
CA LYS A 290 22.72 42.73 1.28
C LYS A 290 23.76 41.65 0.94
N ASP A 291 24.89 42.04 0.37
CA ASP A 291 25.93 41.10 -0.04
C ASP A 291 26.56 40.40 1.18
N ASP A 292 26.82 41.14 2.27
CA ASP A 292 27.35 40.59 3.52
C ASP A 292 26.35 39.64 4.19
N CYS A 293 25.04 39.91 4.12
CA CYS A 293 23.98 38.99 4.60
C CYS A 293 23.96 37.67 3.83
N LEU A 294 24.03 37.74 2.50
CA LEU A 294 24.02 36.56 1.64
C LEU A 294 25.31 35.73 1.81
N LEU A 295 26.45 36.41 1.99
CA LEU A 295 27.73 35.76 2.30
C LEU A 295 27.70 35.07 3.67
N ALA A 296 27.19 35.72 4.71
CA ALA A 296 27.07 35.14 6.05
C ALA A 296 26.17 33.88 6.06
N LEU A 297 25.05 33.91 5.33
CA LEU A 297 24.19 32.73 5.16
C LEU A 297 24.95 31.60 4.44
N LYS A 298 25.65 31.93 3.36
CA LYS A 298 26.43 30.96 2.59
C LYS A 298 27.52 30.30 3.44
N GLU A 299 28.29 31.08 4.19
CA GLU A 299 29.32 30.56 5.10
C GLU A 299 28.72 29.62 6.13
N ARG A 300 27.61 30.00 6.78
CA ARG A 300 26.92 29.14 7.74
C ARG A 300 26.47 27.82 7.15
N LEU A 301 25.91 27.84 5.93
CA LEU A 301 25.48 26.62 5.23
C LEU A 301 26.68 25.73 4.86
N ILE A 302 27.81 26.33 4.46
CA ILE A 302 29.06 25.61 4.18
C ILE A 302 29.62 24.98 5.47
N THR A 303 29.66 25.72 6.58
CA THR A 303 30.12 25.20 7.87
C THR A 303 29.24 24.05 8.35
N GLN A 304 27.91 24.18 8.20
CA GLN A 304 26.97 23.10 8.53
C GLN A 304 27.19 21.86 7.65
N ALA A 305 27.40 22.04 6.35
CA ALA A 305 27.72 20.95 5.43
C ALA A 305 29.06 20.29 5.80
N GLY A 306 30.05 21.08 6.22
CA GLY A 306 31.33 20.62 6.75
C GLY A 306 31.14 19.68 7.94
N TYR A 307 30.42 20.11 8.98
CA TYR A 307 30.17 19.26 10.16
C TYR A 307 29.47 17.93 9.82
N ILE A 308 28.49 17.95 8.92
CA ILE A 308 27.78 16.73 8.51
C ILE A 308 28.72 15.81 7.73
N LYS A 309 29.54 16.38 6.83
CA LYS A 309 30.51 15.64 6.03
C LYS A 309 31.59 15.01 6.92
N ASP A 310 32.15 15.77 7.85
CA ASP A 310 33.18 15.29 8.78
C ASP A 310 32.64 14.13 9.63
N HIS A 311 31.40 14.23 10.09
CA HIS A 311 30.75 13.13 10.82
C HIS A 311 30.51 11.91 9.93
N PHE A 312 30.10 12.11 8.68
CA PHE A 312 29.93 11.02 7.72
C PHE A 312 31.25 10.29 7.43
N GLU A 313 32.34 11.04 7.24
CA GLU A 313 33.68 10.47 7.06
C GLU A 313 34.16 9.73 8.32
N MET A 314 33.86 10.25 9.51
CA MET A 314 34.14 9.54 10.77
C MET A 314 33.41 8.20 10.86
N GLU A 315 32.09 8.17 10.58
CA GLU A 315 31.28 6.93 10.58
C GLU A 315 31.78 5.93 9.54
N ARG A 316 32.15 6.41 8.34
CA ARG A 316 32.73 5.58 7.29
C ARG A 316 34.06 4.97 7.71
N ASN A 317 34.94 5.75 8.34
CA ASN A 317 36.21 5.27 8.85
C ASN A 317 36.03 4.21 9.95
N ILE A 318 35.01 4.35 10.80
CA ILE A 318 34.66 3.35 11.81
C ILE A 318 34.26 2.04 11.12
N LEU A 319 33.34 2.11 10.14
CA LEU A 319 32.87 0.94 9.38
C LEU A 319 34.02 0.20 8.67
N GLU A 320 34.91 0.93 7.98
CA GLU A 320 36.05 0.35 7.28
C GLU A 320 37.02 -0.33 8.27
N LYS A 321 37.32 0.30 9.41
CA LYS A 321 38.17 -0.29 10.46
C LYS A 321 37.55 -1.54 11.08
N THR A 322 36.25 -1.51 11.39
CA THR A 322 35.57 -2.67 11.97
C THR A 322 35.45 -3.82 10.98
N GLN A 323 35.28 -3.54 9.70
CA GLN A 323 35.26 -4.56 8.65
C GLN A 323 36.64 -5.22 8.47
N LEU A 324 37.73 -4.44 8.51
CA LEU A 324 39.09 -4.98 8.49
C LEU A 324 39.39 -5.83 9.73
N TRP A 325 39.02 -5.34 10.92
CA TRP A 325 39.19 -6.09 12.17
C TRP A 325 38.44 -7.42 12.16
N TYR A 326 37.21 -7.44 11.62
CA TYR A 326 36.43 -8.66 11.50
C TYR A 326 37.05 -9.67 10.52
N ARG A 327 37.55 -9.19 9.37
CA ARG A 327 38.25 -10.05 8.41
C ARG A 327 39.45 -10.74 9.03
N ASP A 328 40.20 -10.03 9.88
CA ASP A 328 41.43 -10.54 10.47
C ASP A 328 41.17 -11.46 11.68
N ASN A 329 40.06 -11.28 12.40
CA ASN A 329 39.68 -12.09 13.58
C ASN A 329 38.57 -13.13 13.32
N PHE A 330 38.11 -13.27 12.07
CA PHE A 330 37.05 -14.21 11.68
C PHE A 330 37.23 -15.66 12.20
N PRO A 331 38.45 -16.25 12.21
CA PRO A 331 38.63 -17.65 12.62
C PRO A 331 38.48 -17.88 14.13
N THR A 332 38.56 -16.83 14.96
CA THR A 332 38.61 -16.93 16.44
C THR A 332 37.33 -16.46 17.13
N MET A 333 36.30 -16.03 16.38
CA MET A 333 35.07 -15.45 16.93
C MET A 333 33.99 -16.48 17.26
N SER A 334 33.31 -16.27 18.40
CA SER A 334 32.14 -17.06 18.79
C SER A 334 30.88 -16.60 18.06
N THR A 335 29.80 -17.38 18.13
CA THR A 335 28.51 -17.04 17.51
C THR A 335 27.87 -15.77 18.10
N GLN A 336 28.22 -15.42 19.34
CA GLN A 336 27.69 -14.25 20.05
C GLN A 336 28.42 -12.97 19.62
N ASP A 337 29.74 -13.05 19.44
CA ASP A 337 30.56 -11.95 18.92
C ASP A 337 30.17 -11.57 17.47
N VAL A 338 29.73 -12.56 16.68
CA VAL A 338 29.22 -12.34 15.32
C VAL A 338 27.89 -11.59 15.33
N GLN A 339 27.01 -11.83 16.32
CA GLN A 339 25.75 -11.09 16.45
C GLN A 339 26.00 -9.65 16.89
N ASP A 340 26.85 -9.44 17.89
CA ASP A 340 27.20 -8.09 18.37
C ASP A 340 27.87 -7.25 17.26
N PHE A 341 28.74 -7.87 16.45
CA PHE A 341 29.32 -7.23 15.28
C PHE A 341 28.25 -6.83 14.26
N ARG A 342 27.28 -7.70 13.99
CA ARG A 342 26.19 -7.41 13.04
C ARG A 342 25.35 -6.23 13.50
N ASP A 343 24.99 -6.19 14.78
CA ASP A 343 24.19 -5.09 15.35
C ASP A 343 24.96 -3.77 15.34
N PHE A 344 26.27 -3.82 15.64
CA PHE A 344 27.17 -2.67 15.53
C PHE A 344 27.23 -2.14 14.09
N MET A 345 27.44 -3.02 13.11
CA MET A 345 27.49 -2.66 11.69
C MET A 345 26.16 -2.06 11.23
N LEU A 346 25.03 -2.67 11.57
CA LEU A 346 23.71 -2.16 11.21
C LEU A 346 23.46 -0.76 11.75
N LYS A 347 23.83 -0.50 13.01
CA LYS A 347 23.71 0.82 13.63
C LYS A 347 24.53 1.88 12.89
N HIS A 348 25.80 1.59 12.61
CA HIS A 348 26.71 2.54 11.97
C HIS A 348 26.43 2.75 10.47
N MET A 349 25.94 1.72 9.76
CA MET A 349 25.46 1.87 8.39
C MET A 349 24.19 2.72 8.34
N PHE A 350 23.28 2.55 9.30
CA PHE A 350 22.07 3.34 9.39
C PHE A 350 22.35 4.82 9.69
N THR A 351 23.28 5.11 10.62
CA THR A 351 23.71 6.50 10.89
C THR A 351 24.38 7.12 9.66
N ALA A 352 25.26 6.40 8.98
CA ALA A 352 25.89 6.89 7.74
C ALA A 352 24.84 7.22 6.66
N HIS A 353 23.84 6.36 6.47
CA HIS A 353 22.76 6.61 5.52
C HIS A 353 21.92 7.85 5.87
N ILE A 354 21.61 8.07 7.15
CA ILE A 354 20.92 9.28 7.60
C ILE A 354 21.76 10.53 7.31
N LEU A 355 23.07 10.48 7.55
CA LEU A 355 23.97 11.60 7.30
C LEU A 355 24.05 11.92 5.79
N GLU A 356 24.08 10.90 4.94
CA GLU A 356 24.03 11.06 3.48
C GLU A 356 22.72 11.72 3.03
N GLN A 357 21.57 11.23 3.52
CA GLN A 357 20.28 11.87 3.25
C GLN A 357 20.21 13.31 3.74
N ARG A 358 20.75 13.59 4.94
CA ARG A 358 20.82 14.96 5.49
C ARG A 358 21.66 15.87 4.61
N LEU A 359 22.76 15.39 4.06
CA LEU A 359 23.61 16.15 3.16
C LEU A 359 22.88 16.45 1.84
N ALA A 360 22.20 15.46 1.25
CA ALA A 360 21.36 15.66 0.07
C ALA A 360 20.25 16.69 0.32
N ASN A 361 19.56 16.58 1.45
CA ASN A 361 18.50 17.50 1.84
C ASN A 361 19.04 18.92 2.10
N LEU A 362 20.23 19.04 2.72
CA LEU A 362 20.86 20.34 2.95
C LEU A 362 21.18 21.06 1.64
N LYS A 363 21.58 20.33 0.58
CA LYS A 363 21.81 20.94 -0.74
C LYS A 363 20.53 21.56 -1.32
N VAL A 364 19.42 20.84 -1.25
CA VAL A 364 18.11 21.33 -1.71
C VAL A 364 17.63 22.51 -0.86
N TYR A 365 17.72 22.37 0.47
CA TYR A 365 17.33 23.39 1.42
C TYR A 365 18.19 24.66 1.30
N ALA A 366 19.50 24.53 1.05
CA ALA A 366 20.41 25.67 0.89
C ALA A 366 20.00 26.55 -0.29
N VAL A 367 19.62 25.95 -1.43
CA VAL A 367 19.17 26.70 -2.61
C VAL A 367 17.87 27.44 -2.30
N ALA A 368 16.88 26.75 -1.73
CA ALA A 368 15.60 27.35 -1.37
C ALA A 368 15.78 28.49 -0.36
N ARG A 369 16.58 28.27 0.70
CA ARG A 369 16.80 29.27 1.75
C ARG A 369 17.56 30.51 1.27
N TYR A 370 18.47 30.33 0.31
CA TYR A 370 19.18 31.46 -0.31
C TYR A 370 18.22 32.32 -1.15
N GLN A 371 17.29 31.70 -1.88
CA GLN A 371 16.26 32.40 -2.63
C GLN A 371 15.27 33.12 -1.71
N GLU A 372 14.80 32.45 -0.65
CA GLU A 372 13.93 33.06 0.36
C GLU A 372 14.57 34.30 0.98
N LEU A 373 15.84 34.21 1.42
CA LEU A 373 16.52 35.37 2.00
C LEU A 373 16.71 36.49 0.98
N PHE A 374 16.99 36.16 -0.28
CA PHE A 374 17.10 37.17 -1.33
C PHE A 374 15.78 37.92 -1.55
N ASP A 375 14.66 37.21 -1.54
CA ASP A 375 13.32 37.78 -1.71
C ASP A 375 12.88 38.59 -0.49
N THR A 376 13.18 38.13 0.74
CA THR A 376 12.89 38.91 1.96
C THR A 376 13.69 40.20 2.00
N LEU A 377 15.00 40.15 1.70
CA LEU A 377 15.85 41.34 1.63
C LEU A 377 15.40 42.34 0.56
N ARG A 378 14.71 41.87 -0.48
CA ARG A 378 14.13 42.71 -1.53
C ARG A 378 12.87 43.44 -1.05
N GLN A 379 12.07 42.78 -0.20
CA GLN A 379 10.79 43.27 0.32
C GLN A 379 10.95 44.02 1.66
N ASP A 380 12.14 43.99 2.26
CA ASP A 380 12.39 44.61 3.56
C ASP A 380 12.37 46.16 3.47
N PRO A 381 11.55 46.84 4.30
CA PRO A 381 11.34 48.29 4.23
C PRO A 381 12.59 49.12 4.56
N ARG A 382 13.59 48.49 5.20
CA ARG A 382 14.88 49.13 5.53
C ARG A 382 15.83 49.22 4.32
N LEU A 383 15.63 48.37 3.31
CA LEU A 383 16.52 48.22 2.16
C LEU A 383 15.83 48.53 0.82
N GLU A 384 14.51 48.32 0.73
CA GLU A 384 13.64 48.64 -0.40
C GLU A 384 13.88 50.05 -1.00
N PRO A 385 13.92 51.15 -0.21
CA PRO A 385 14.06 52.51 -0.76
C PRO A 385 15.44 52.83 -1.35
N PHE A 386 16.44 51.97 -1.14
CA PHE A 386 17.82 52.21 -1.59
C PHE A 386 18.31 51.18 -2.61
N LEU A 387 17.71 50.00 -2.67
CA LEU A 387 18.08 48.92 -3.59
C LEU A 387 17.36 49.02 -4.96
N PHE A 388 16.22 49.72 -5.03
CA PHE A 388 15.54 50.05 -6.28
C PHE A 388 15.63 51.55 -6.55
#